data_AF-X0ZN02-F1
#
_entry.id   AF-X0ZN02-F1
#
_cell.length_a   1.000
_cell.length_b   1.000
_cell.length_c   1.000
_cell.angle_alpha   90.00
_cell.angle_beta   90.00
_cell.angle_gamma   90.00
#
_symmetry.space_group_name_H-M   'P 1'
#
loop_
_entity.id
_entity.type
_entity.pdbx_description
1 polymer ?
#
loop_
_entity_poly.entity_id
_entity_poly.type
_entity_poly.pdbx_seq_one_letter_code
_entity_poly.pdbx_strand_id
1 'polypeptide(L)'
;MNFYGTGGNGKKIWTKMLEHMLGAKNVANKSIDSLIRFRFTSALLYGKLANICGELTSSVLTDTDMLKSLSGGDSIQAEFKGKDGFDFENRAKIITACNSIPYCKDMTDGWYQRQYIIPFLEKFRHTKQEDTELLDKLLIQKEMEGLLVWSLVGMHRLLNNKRFSYPVDKEERYLTYRENAKYFVRKFYVKTSEFNDTLKSDEIYENYTKWCIKNSVPVDSRNALGRALTYAKMTFERTLEEGKHEYTDIRRYIKKV
;
A
#
# COMPACT_ATOMS: atom_id res chain seq x y z
N MET A 1 -5.99 5.09 -3.23
CA MET A 1 -5.99 3.61 -3.33
C MET A 1 -4.65 3.22 -3.93
N ASN A 2 -4.01 2.20 -3.38
CA ASN A 2 -2.64 1.82 -3.70
C ASN A 2 -2.63 0.32 -4.01
N PHE A 3 -2.39 -0.03 -5.28
CA PHE A 3 -2.09 -1.39 -5.71
C PHE A 3 -0.62 -1.66 -5.39
N TYR A 4 -0.40 -2.50 -4.38
CA TYR A 4 0.93 -2.81 -3.86
C TYR A 4 1.36 -4.20 -4.34
N GLY A 5 2.60 -4.36 -4.78
CA GLY A 5 3.14 -5.69 -5.11
C GLY A 5 4.47 -5.55 -5.82
N THR A 6 5.17 -6.64 -6.10
CA THR A 6 6.43 -6.54 -6.86
C THR A 6 6.20 -6.33 -8.36
N GLY A 7 7.26 -6.20 -9.15
CA GLY A 7 7.16 -6.22 -10.61
C GLY A 7 6.71 -7.58 -11.13
N GLY A 8 5.81 -7.59 -12.14
CA GLY A 8 5.32 -8.83 -12.77
C GLY A 8 4.05 -9.43 -12.14
N ASN A 9 3.37 -8.68 -11.27
CA ASN A 9 2.22 -9.16 -10.50
C ASN A 9 0.85 -8.74 -11.09
N GLY A 10 0.78 -8.31 -12.35
CA GLY A 10 -0.50 -7.94 -13.00
C GLY A 10 -1.04 -6.53 -12.71
N LYS A 11 -0.43 -5.77 -11.78
CA LYS A 11 -0.85 -4.37 -11.45
C LYS A 11 -1.05 -3.49 -12.67
N LYS A 12 -0.11 -3.55 -13.63
CA LYS A 12 -0.15 -2.73 -14.86
C LYS A 12 -1.34 -3.10 -15.75
N ILE A 13 -1.64 -4.40 -15.88
CA ILE A 13 -2.81 -4.89 -16.64
C ILE A 13 -4.08 -4.36 -15.99
N TRP A 14 -4.20 -4.50 -14.66
CA TRP A 14 -5.35 -4.01 -13.91
C TRP A 14 -5.57 -2.50 -14.07
N THR A 15 -4.51 -1.69 -13.93
CA THR A 15 -4.63 -0.24 -14.15
C THR A 15 -5.06 0.11 -15.58
N LYS A 16 -4.61 -0.66 -16.58
CA LYS A 16 -4.97 -0.45 -17.99
C LYS A 16 -6.44 -0.81 -18.27
N MET A 17 -6.96 -1.86 -17.65
CA MET A 17 -8.39 -2.19 -17.71
C MET A 17 -9.23 -1.07 -17.11
N LEU A 18 -8.84 -0.51 -15.95
CA LEU A 18 -9.55 0.61 -15.34
C LEU A 18 -9.52 1.87 -16.23
N GLU A 19 -8.36 2.19 -16.81
CA GLU A 19 -8.22 3.29 -17.76
C GLU A 19 -9.14 3.12 -18.98
N HIS A 20 -9.19 1.90 -19.52
CA HIS A 20 -10.02 1.58 -20.68
C HIS A 20 -11.52 1.70 -20.34
N MET A 21 -11.95 1.08 -19.25
CA MET A 21 -13.35 1.12 -18.79
C MET A 21 -13.83 2.55 -18.51
N LEU A 22 -12.98 3.38 -17.89
CA LEU A 22 -13.33 4.79 -17.62
C LEU A 22 -13.26 5.67 -18.87
N GLY A 23 -12.46 5.28 -19.86
CA GLY A 23 -12.18 6.07 -21.06
C GLY A 23 -11.16 7.18 -20.83
N ALA A 24 -10.26 7.38 -21.80
CA ALA A 24 -9.10 8.27 -21.68
C ALA A 24 -9.45 9.72 -21.27
N LYS A 25 -10.61 10.24 -21.70
CA LYS A 25 -11.05 11.60 -21.34
C LYS A 25 -11.35 11.77 -19.86
N ASN A 26 -11.67 10.69 -19.15
CA ASN A 26 -12.06 10.69 -17.74
C ASN A 26 -10.89 10.37 -16.79
N VAL A 27 -9.70 10.07 -17.32
CA VAL A 27 -8.53 9.70 -16.52
C VAL A 27 -7.42 10.73 -16.67
N ALA A 28 -6.74 11.00 -15.57
CA ALA A 28 -5.45 11.67 -15.53
C ALA A 28 -4.35 10.69 -15.11
N ASN A 29 -3.11 10.96 -15.52
CA ASN A 29 -1.94 10.15 -15.18
C ASN A 29 -0.83 10.99 -14.56
N LYS A 30 -1.17 11.78 -13.53
CA LYS A 30 -0.23 12.67 -12.85
C LYS A 30 0.40 11.95 -11.67
N SER A 31 1.73 12.00 -11.58
CA SER A 31 2.44 11.45 -10.43
C SER A 31 2.04 12.21 -9.17
N ILE A 32 2.07 11.53 -8.03
CA ILE A 32 1.79 12.17 -6.74
C ILE A 32 2.79 13.27 -6.45
N ASP A 33 4.08 13.06 -6.76
CA ASP A 33 5.11 14.07 -6.59
C ASP A 33 4.77 15.34 -7.41
N SER A 34 4.28 15.18 -8.64
CA SER A 34 3.85 16.31 -9.45
C SER A 34 2.62 17.00 -8.88
N LEU A 35 1.67 16.26 -8.30
CA LEU A 35 0.47 16.83 -7.69
C LEU A 35 0.77 17.63 -6.42
N ILE A 36 1.83 17.25 -5.69
CA ILE A 36 2.26 17.95 -4.48
C ILE A 36 3.14 19.16 -4.83
N ARG A 37 4.10 19.01 -5.76
CA ARG A 37 5.13 20.02 -6.00
C ARG A 37 4.74 21.12 -6.99
N PHE A 38 3.90 20.80 -7.99
CA PHE A 38 3.64 21.73 -9.08
C PHE A 38 2.22 22.31 -9.00
N ARG A 39 2.15 23.63 -8.81
CA ARG A 39 0.92 24.43 -8.68
C ARG A 39 -0.14 24.13 -9.74
N PHE A 40 0.28 23.90 -10.99
CA PHE A 40 -0.65 23.76 -12.13
C PHE A 40 -1.14 22.32 -12.36
N THR A 41 -0.57 21.33 -11.66
CA THR A 41 -0.90 19.92 -11.94
C THR A 41 -2.27 19.53 -11.41
N SER A 42 -2.71 20.08 -10.27
CA SER A 42 -4.03 19.82 -9.69
C SER A 42 -5.17 20.19 -10.65
N ALA A 43 -5.03 21.27 -11.43
CA ALA A 43 -6.00 21.68 -12.46
C ALA A 43 -6.28 20.58 -13.49
N LEU A 44 -5.33 19.68 -13.74
CA LEU A 44 -5.47 18.58 -14.69
C LEU A 44 -6.37 17.45 -14.18
N LEU A 45 -6.77 17.50 -12.91
CA LEU A 45 -7.76 16.61 -12.31
C LEU A 45 -9.19 17.14 -12.46
N TYR A 46 -9.36 18.40 -12.89
CA TYR A 46 -10.67 18.97 -13.11
C TYR A 46 -11.47 18.16 -14.14
N GLY A 47 -12.68 17.74 -13.75
CA GLY A 47 -13.57 16.91 -14.56
C GLY A 47 -13.14 15.44 -14.73
N LYS A 48 -12.10 14.97 -14.02
CA LYS A 48 -11.63 13.58 -14.08
C LYS A 48 -12.31 12.69 -13.04
N LEU A 49 -12.47 11.40 -13.38
CA LEU A 49 -13.00 10.36 -12.50
C LEU A 49 -11.90 9.60 -11.76
N ALA A 50 -10.71 9.50 -12.35
CA ALA A 50 -9.56 8.87 -11.73
C ALA A 50 -8.25 9.56 -12.10
N ASN A 51 -7.30 9.52 -11.16
CA ASN A 51 -5.89 9.76 -11.45
C ASN A 51 -5.14 8.45 -11.22
N ILE A 52 -4.73 7.79 -12.30
CA ILE A 52 -4.03 6.50 -12.27
C ILE A 52 -2.56 6.77 -12.53
N CYS A 53 -1.71 6.55 -11.56
CA CYS A 53 -0.27 6.79 -11.70
C CYS A 53 0.55 5.56 -11.34
N GLY A 54 1.64 5.38 -12.09
CA GLY A 54 2.67 4.38 -11.80
C GLY A 54 3.52 4.79 -10.61
N GLU A 55 4.65 4.10 -10.45
CA GLU A 55 5.47 4.18 -9.25
C GLU A 55 5.72 5.60 -8.76
N LEU A 56 5.55 5.76 -7.46
CA LEU A 56 6.06 6.88 -6.70
C LEU A 56 7.58 6.80 -6.79
N THR A 57 8.22 7.85 -7.29
CA THR A 57 9.64 8.04 -7.04
C THR A 57 9.85 7.93 -5.53
N SER A 58 10.97 7.34 -5.10
CA SER A 58 11.30 7.00 -3.70
C SER A 58 11.36 8.20 -2.73
N SER A 59 10.83 9.36 -3.12
CA SER A 59 10.69 10.53 -2.28
C SER A 59 9.74 10.24 -1.13
N VAL A 60 10.20 10.60 0.07
CA VAL A 60 9.37 10.73 1.25
C VAL A 60 8.22 11.68 0.92
N LEU A 61 6.99 11.27 1.22
CA LEU A 61 5.84 12.18 1.23
C LEU A 61 6.00 13.10 2.45
N THR A 62 6.64 14.25 2.21
CA THR A 62 6.93 15.26 3.23
C THR A 62 5.71 16.11 3.57
N ASP A 63 4.82 16.30 2.60
CA ASP A 63 3.58 17.05 2.74
C ASP A 63 2.42 16.18 2.24
N THR A 64 1.46 15.94 3.14
CA THR A 64 0.26 15.15 2.87
C THR A 64 -0.99 15.99 2.72
N ASP A 65 -0.93 17.29 3.00
CA ASP A 65 -2.14 18.12 3.10
C ASP A 65 -2.81 18.23 1.74
N MET A 66 -2.01 18.45 0.70
CA MET A 66 -2.48 18.41 -0.69
C MET A 66 -3.13 17.05 -1.05
N LEU A 67 -2.55 15.93 -0.62
CA LEU A 67 -3.16 14.61 -0.84
C LEU A 67 -4.45 14.42 -0.04
N LYS A 68 -4.53 14.98 1.17
CA LYS A 68 -5.72 14.94 2.01
C LYS A 68 -6.84 15.77 1.41
N SER A 69 -6.56 16.96 0.89
CA SER A 69 -7.53 17.80 0.19
C SER A 69 -8.03 17.10 -1.08
N LEU A 70 -7.13 16.55 -1.90
CA LEU A 70 -7.51 15.79 -3.12
C LEU A 70 -8.41 14.59 -2.83
N SER A 71 -8.25 13.95 -1.68
CA SER A 71 -9.03 12.77 -1.33
C SER A 71 -10.19 13.06 -0.37
N GLY A 72 -10.28 14.29 0.15
CA GLY A 72 -11.20 14.69 1.21
C GLY A 72 -12.54 15.24 0.73
N GLY A 73 -12.65 15.59 -0.56
CA GLY A 73 -13.83 16.28 -1.09
C GLY A 73 -13.83 17.79 -0.80
N ASP A 74 -12.70 18.34 -0.36
CA ASP A 74 -12.53 19.78 -0.18
C ASP A 74 -12.47 20.49 -1.54
N SER A 75 -12.92 21.75 -1.58
CA SER A 75 -12.67 22.61 -2.74
C SER A 75 -11.19 22.94 -2.85
N ILE A 76 -10.64 22.82 -4.04
CA ILE A 76 -9.22 23.04 -4.32
C ILE A 76 -9.10 24.19 -5.30
N GLN A 77 -8.35 25.21 -4.91
CA GLN A 77 -7.94 26.26 -5.81
C GLN A 77 -6.91 25.73 -6.79
N ALA A 78 -7.18 25.90 -8.07
CA ALA A 78 -6.30 25.47 -9.14
C ALA A 78 -6.20 26.52 -10.23
N GLU A 79 -5.14 26.43 -11.03
CA GLU A 79 -4.83 27.40 -12.07
C GLU A 79 -4.28 26.65 -13.27
N PHE A 80 -4.78 27.00 -14.47
CA PHE A 80 -4.09 26.64 -15.71
C PHE A 80 -3.03 27.70 -15.98
N LYS A 81 -1.83 27.28 -16.42
CA LYS A 81 -0.73 28.21 -16.69
C LYS A 81 -1.18 29.37 -17.60
N GLY A 82 -1.09 30.60 -17.09
CA GLY A 82 -1.44 31.81 -17.82
C GLY A 82 -2.94 32.06 -17.97
N LYS A 83 -3.77 31.47 -17.10
CA LYS A 83 -5.21 31.70 -17.01
C LYS A 83 -5.59 32.03 -15.57
N ASP A 84 -6.79 32.56 -15.40
CA ASP A 84 -7.34 32.81 -14.06
C ASP A 84 -7.49 31.52 -13.27
N GLY A 85 -7.31 31.65 -11.95
CA GLY A 85 -7.56 30.59 -11.00
C GLY A 85 -9.05 30.26 -10.95
N PHE A 86 -9.35 29.00 -10.63
CA PHE A 86 -10.70 28.52 -10.40
C PHE A 86 -10.70 27.52 -9.25
N ASP A 87 -11.82 27.42 -8.58
CA ASP A 87 -12.03 26.44 -7.52
C ASP A 87 -12.79 25.24 -8.07
N PHE A 88 -12.39 24.04 -7.66
CA PHE A 88 -13.13 22.83 -7.99
C PHE A 88 -13.05 21.77 -6.90
N GLU A 89 -14.11 20.97 -6.79
CA GLU A 89 -14.11 19.77 -5.96
C GLU A 89 -13.48 18.60 -6.74
N ASN A 90 -12.41 18.00 -6.20
CA ASN A 90 -11.79 16.87 -6.87
C ASN A 90 -12.64 15.60 -6.77
N ARG A 91 -13.16 15.16 -7.91
CA ARG A 91 -13.85 13.87 -8.06
C ARG A 91 -12.93 12.73 -8.48
N ALA A 92 -11.69 13.04 -8.87
CA ALA A 92 -10.77 12.05 -9.37
C ALA A 92 -10.26 11.16 -8.23
N LYS A 93 -10.57 9.86 -8.28
CA LYS A 93 -10.00 8.90 -7.34
C LYS A 93 -8.51 8.74 -7.61
N ILE A 94 -7.68 9.04 -6.61
CA ILE A 94 -6.24 8.80 -6.69
C ILE A 94 -5.95 7.30 -6.55
N ILE A 95 -5.42 6.71 -7.62
CA ILE A 95 -5.04 5.31 -7.73
C ILE A 95 -3.54 5.25 -8.06
N THR A 96 -2.78 4.56 -7.22
CA THR A 96 -1.35 4.35 -7.43
C THR A 96 -1.07 2.87 -7.64
N ALA A 97 -0.19 2.53 -8.58
CA ALA A 97 0.41 1.21 -8.68
C ALA A 97 1.87 1.32 -8.26
N CYS A 98 2.21 0.78 -7.09
CA CYS A 98 3.53 0.95 -6.49
C CYS A 98 4.17 -0.39 -6.12
N ASN A 99 5.51 -0.44 -6.16
CA ASN A 99 6.26 -1.58 -5.65
C ASN A 99 6.58 -1.45 -4.16
N SER A 100 6.60 -0.22 -3.65
CA SER A 100 6.72 0.12 -2.24
C SER A 100 5.65 1.14 -1.87
N ILE A 101 5.08 1.00 -0.68
CA ILE A 101 4.21 2.04 -0.13
C ILE A 101 5.15 3.21 0.27
N PRO A 102 4.87 4.45 -0.19
CA PRO A 102 5.71 5.59 0.10
C PRO A 102 5.82 5.81 1.60
N TYR A 103 7.02 6.19 2.05
CA TYR A 103 7.17 6.66 3.42
C TYR A 103 6.45 8.00 3.58
N CYS A 104 5.70 8.12 4.66
CA CYS A 104 5.05 9.34 5.07
C CYS A 104 5.35 9.58 6.55
N LYS A 105 5.63 10.85 6.91
CA LYS A 105 5.78 11.25 8.32
C LYS A 105 4.45 11.38 9.05
N ASP A 106 3.37 11.57 8.30
CA ASP A 106 2.03 11.74 8.86
C ASP A 106 1.48 10.38 9.34
N MET A 107 1.27 10.30 10.65
CA MET A 107 0.72 9.13 11.34
C MET A 107 -0.66 9.44 11.93
N THR A 108 -1.34 10.46 11.41
CA THR A 108 -2.69 10.83 11.84
C THR A 108 -3.75 9.89 11.29
N ASP A 109 -4.87 9.82 11.99
CA ASP A 109 -6.01 9.01 11.58
C ASP A 109 -6.55 9.42 10.18
N GLY A 110 -6.56 10.73 9.91
CA GLY A 110 -6.96 11.27 8.63
C GLY A 110 -6.12 10.73 7.47
N TRP A 111 -4.83 10.48 7.67
CA TRP A 111 -3.98 9.85 6.68
C TRP A 111 -4.33 8.38 6.49
N TYR A 112 -4.43 7.59 7.58
CA TYR A 112 -4.70 6.16 7.51
C TYR A 112 -6.04 5.82 6.83
N GLN A 113 -7.07 6.64 7.04
CA GLN A 113 -8.37 6.48 6.38
C GLN A 113 -8.28 6.54 4.84
N ARG A 114 -7.30 7.26 4.29
CA ARG A 114 -7.10 7.45 2.84
C ARG A 114 -6.24 6.34 2.20
N GLN A 115 -5.48 5.60 3.01
CA GLN A 115 -4.54 4.57 2.53
C GLN A 115 -5.19 3.21 2.25
N TYR A 116 -5.99 3.12 1.20
CA TYR A 116 -6.54 1.84 0.74
C TYR A 116 -5.47 1.01 0.02
N ILE A 117 -4.88 0.02 0.70
CA ILE A 117 -3.85 -0.86 0.13
C ILE A 117 -4.51 -2.16 -0.35
N ILE A 118 -4.29 -2.50 -1.62
CA ILE A 118 -4.73 -3.76 -2.23
C ILE A 118 -3.48 -4.52 -2.69
N PRO A 119 -3.19 -5.70 -2.10
CA PRO A 119 -1.99 -6.44 -2.40
C PRO A 119 -2.13 -7.27 -3.68
N PHE A 120 -1.12 -7.20 -4.54
CA PHE A 120 -0.90 -8.00 -5.74
C PHE A 120 0.35 -8.85 -5.49
N LEU A 121 0.17 -9.98 -4.80
CA LEU A 121 1.27 -10.79 -4.28
C LEU A 121 1.75 -11.85 -5.27
N GLU A 122 0.84 -12.33 -6.11
CA GLU A 122 1.14 -13.36 -7.10
C GLU A 122 2.02 -12.81 -8.22
N LYS A 123 3.04 -13.58 -8.60
CA LYS A 123 4.00 -13.20 -9.65
C LYS A 123 3.74 -14.06 -10.88
N PHE A 124 3.39 -13.41 -11.99
CA PHE A 124 3.08 -14.09 -13.24
C PHE A 124 4.26 -14.06 -14.21
N ARG A 125 5.02 -12.96 -14.23
CA ARG A 125 6.15 -12.80 -15.16
C ARG A 125 7.23 -13.88 -14.95
N HIS A 126 7.69 -14.47 -16.05
CA HIS A 126 8.64 -15.59 -16.11
C HIS A 126 8.12 -16.87 -15.44
N THR A 127 6.80 -17.06 -15.40
CA THR A 127 6.17 -18.30 -14.91
C THR A 127 5.34 -18.95 -16.00
N LYS A 128 4.93 -20.21 -15.79
CA LYS A 128 4.02 -20.92 -16.70
C LYS A 128 2.63 -20.26 -16.81
N GLN A 129 2.30 -19.37 -15.88
CA GLN A 129 1.03 -18.63 -15.85
C GLN A 129 1.14 -17.27 -16.55
N GLU A 130 2.31 -16.90 -17.10
CA GLU A 130 2.44 -15.67 -17.89
C GLU A 130 1.66 -15.79 -19.20
N ASP A 131 0.65 -14.93 -19.36
CA ASP A 131 -0.04 -14.72 -20.63
C ASP A 131 0.28 -13.31 -21.13
N THR A 132 1.09 -13.23 -22.19
CA THR A 132 1.55 -11.96 -22.79
C THR A 132 0.43 -11.22 -23.51
N GLU A 133 -0.65 -11.91 -23.90
CA GLU A 133 -1.81 -11.37 -24.60
C GLU A 133 -2.98 -11.10 -23.64
N LEU A 134 -2.79 -11.32 -22.34
CA LEU A 134 -3.85 -11.21 -21.34
C LEU A 134 -4.54 -9.84 -21.37
N LEU A 135 -3.78 -8.76 -21.58
CA LEU A 135 -4.38 -7.43 -21.67
C LEU A 135 -5.36 -7.34 -22.84
N ASP A 136 -4.98 -7.78 -24.03
CA ASP A 136 -5.84 -7.69 -25.22
C ASP A 136 -7.09 -8.57 -25.07
N LYS A 137 -6.94 -9.77 -24.49
CA LYS A 137 -8.05 -10.66 -24.13
C LYS A 137 -9.03 -10.01 -23.15
N LEU A 138 -8.54 -9.21 -22.21
CA LEU A 138 -9.35 -8.53 -21.20
C LEU A 138 -9.96 -7.22 -21.70
N LEU A 139 -9.38 -6.57 -22.71
CA LEU A 139 -9.89 -5.31 -23.26
C LEU A 139 -11.02 -5.49 -24.28
N ILE A 140 -11.39 -6.74 -24.62
CA ILE A 140 -12.56 -6.98 -25.47
C ILE A 140 -13.84 -6.50 -24.78
N GLN A 141 -14.82 -6.10 -25.58
CA GLN A 141 -16.08 -5.53 -25.09
C GLN A 141 -16.77 -6.42 -24.06
N LYS A 142 -16.85 -7.73 -24.31
CA LYS A 142 -17.51 -8.69 -23.41
C LYS A 142 -16.91 -8.71 -22.00
N GLU A 143 -15.58 -8.67 -21.87
CA GLU A 143 -14.90 -8.68 -20.58
C GLU A 143 -15.04 -7.31 -19.87
N MET A 144 -15.05 -6.21 -20.63
CA MET A 144 -15.32 -4.87 -20.08
C MET A 144 -16.76 -4.72 -19.58
N GLU A 145 -17.74 -5.29 -20.28
CA GLU A 145 -19.13 -5.39 -19.81
C GLU A 145 -19.21 -6.22 -18.52
N GLY A 146 -18.50 -7.34 -18.46
CA GLY A 146 -18.38 -8.15 -17.24
C GLY A 146 -17.78 -7.36 -16.07
N LEU A 147 -16.69 -6.63 -16.31
CA LEU A 147 -16.07 -5.76 -15.31
C LEU A 147 -17.03 -4.65 -14.82
N LEU A 148 -17.81 -4.07 -15.73
CA LEU A 148 -18.82 -3.06 -15.39
C LEU A 148 -19.92 -3.65 -14.50
N VAL A 149 -20.48 -4.80 -14.88
CA VAL A 149 -21.49 -5.50 -14.06
C VAL A 149 -20.95 -5.83 -12.68
N TRP A 150 -19.71 -6.33 -12.60
CA TRP A 150 -19.07 -6.62 -11.32
C TRP A 150 -18.87 -5.36 -10.47
N SER A 151 -18.52 -4.24 -11.11
CA SER A 151 -18.39 -2.93 -10.47
C SER A 151 -19.72 -2.43 -9.91
N LEU A 152 -20.85 -2.67 -10.59
CA LEU A 152 -22.20 -2.32 -10.11
C LEU A 152 -22.59 -3.12 -8.86
N VAL A 153 -22.27 -4.42 -8.82
CA VAL A 153 -22.45 -5.24 -7.61
C VAL A 153 -21.62 -4.68 -6.45
N GLY A 154 -20.37 -4.30 -6.72
CA GLY A 154 -19.50 -3.63 -5.75
C GLY A 154 -20.06 -2.28 -5.26
N MET A 155 -20.61 -1.47 -6.18
CA MET A 155 -21.26 -0.20 -5.87
C MET A 155 -22.47 -0.39 -4.96
N HIS A 156 -23.33 -1.35 -5.25
CA HIS A 156 -24.52 -1.63 -4.42
C HIS A 156 -24.13 -2.03 -2.99
N ARG A 157 -23.08 -2.85 -2.86
CA ARG A 157 -22.51 -3.20 -1.54
C ARG A 157 -21.92 -1.98 -0.82
N LEU A 158 -21.20 -1.12 -1.54
CA LEU A 158 -20.61 0.10 -0.99
C LEU A 158 -21.70 1.07 -0.48
N LEU A 159 -22.74 1.30 -1.26
CA LEU A 159 -23.86 2.18 -0.89
C LEU A 159 -24.59 1.66 0.34
N ASN A 160 -24.86 0.35 0.40
CA ASN A 160 -25.50 -0.28 1.56
C ASN A 160 -24.64 -0.17 2.83
N ASN A 161 -23.34 -0.41 2.71
CA ASN A 161 -22.42 -0.38 3.84
C ASN A 161 -22.06 1.06 4.28
N LYS A 162 -22.27 2.06 3.40
CA LYS A 162 -21.78 3.45 3.54
C LYS A 162 -20.27 3.57 3.76
N ARG A 163 -19.54 2.48 3.55
CA ARG A 163 -18.08 2.37 3.68
C ARG A 163 -17.59 1.23 2.81
N PHE A 164 -16.34 1.33 2.39
CA PHE A 164 -15.68 0.23 1.71
C PHE A 164 -15.48 -0.95 2.68
N SER A 165 -15.52 -2.16 2.13
CA SER A 165 -15.25 -3.39 2.87
C SER A 165 -13.75 -3.51 3.18
N TYR A 166 -13.42 -3.94 4.40
CA TYR A 166 -12.04 -4.09 4.85
C TYR A 166 -11.82 -5.39 5.61
N PRO A 167 -10.65 -6.04 5.43
CA PRO A 167 -10.30 -7.23 6.20
C PRO A 167 -9.81 -6.89 7.63
N VAL A 168 -9.23 -5.70 7.84
CA VAL A 168 -8.64 -5.25 9.10
C VAL A 168 -8.81 -3.73 9.29
N ASP A 169 -8.50 -3.22 10.49
CA ASP A 169 -8.52 -1.79 10.78
C ASP A 169 -7.54 -0.96 9.90
N LYS A 170 -7.82 0.33 9.73
CA LYS A 170 -7.06 1.27 8.89
C LYS A 170 -5.58 1.40 9.28
N GLU A 171 -5.27 1.45 10.58
CA GLU A 171 -3.89 1.54 11.07
C GLU A 171 -3.21 0.19 10.89
N GLU A 172 -3.87 -0.88 11.32
CA GLU A 172 -3.37 -2.25 11.18
C GLU A 172 -3.01 -2.55 9.72
N ARG A 173 -3.82 -2.14 8.75
CA ARG A 173 -3.53 -2.28 7.33
C ARG A 173 -2.25 -1.56 6.91
N TYR A 174 -2.09 -0.28 7.28
CA TYR A 174 -0.92 0.49 6.89
C TYR A 174 0.36 -0.09 7.50
N LEU A 175 0.32 -0.40 8.79
CA LEU A 175 1.43 -1.03 9.50
C LEU A 175 1.74 -2.42 8.93
N THR A 176 0.70 -3.21 8.63
CA THR A 176 0.87 -4.55 8.07
C THR A 176 1.56 -4.53 6.72
N TYR A 177 1.35 -3.56 5.84
CA TYR A 177 2.00 -3.56 4.52
C TYR A 177 3.27 -2.71 4.42
N ARG A 178 3.43 -1.69 5.27
CA ARG A 178 4.58 -0.77 5.21
C ARG A 178 5.58 -0.97 6.35
N GLU A 179 5.12 -1.36 7.53
CA GLU A 179 5.94 -1.62 8.71
C GLU A 179 5.73 -3.06 9.24
N ASN A 180 5.54 -4.03 8.34
CA ASN A 180 5.20 -5.42 8.67
C ASN A 180 6.08 -6.03 9.76
N ALA A 181 7.39 -5.77 9.73
CA ALA A 181 8.36 -6.27 10.70
C ALA A 181 8.17 -5.64 12.07
N LYS A 182 7.96 -4.31 12.15
CA LYS A 182 7.65 -3.64 13.42
C LYS A 182 6.30 -4.08 13.97
N TYR A 183 5.29 -4.20 13.10
CA TYR A 183 3.98 -4.69 13.46
C TYR A 183 4.06 -6.11 14.05
N PHE A 184 4.78 -7.01 13.36
CA PHE A 184 5.01 -8.38 13.80
C PHE A 184 5.72 -8.43 15.16
N VAL A 185 6.83 -7.70 15.31
CA VAL A 185 7.58 -7.65 16.58
C VAL A 185 6.69 -7.13 17.71
N ARG A 186 5.99 -6.01 17.50
CA ARG A 186 5.09 -5.41 18.51
C ARG A 186 3.93 -6.33 18.90
N LYS A 187 3.42 -7.12 17.96
CA LYS A 187 2.24 -7.98 18.17
C LYS A 187 2.59 -9.32 18.84
N PHE A 188 3.75 -9.88 18.53
CA PHE A 188 4.09 -11.26 18.91
C PHE A 188 5.26 -11.37 19.88
N TYR A 189 5.98 -10.29 20.19
CA TYR A 189 7.14 -10.35 21.07
C TYR A 189 7.06 -9.27 22.15
N VAL A 190 7.51 -9.63 23.34
CA VAL A 190 7.57 -8.75 24.50
C VAL A 190 8.95 -8.86 25.11
N LYS A 191 9.46 -7.71 25.59
CA LYS A 191 10.68 -7.68 26.39
C LYS A 191 10.37 -8.16 27.79
N THR A 192 11.15 -9.11 28.29
CA THR A 192 11.04 -9.63 29.66
C THR A 192 12.16 -9.06 30.53
N SER A 193 12.12 -9.37 31.82
CA SER A 193 13.21 -9.09 32.76
C SER A 193 14.02 -10.34 33.11
N GLU A 194 13.80 -11.44 32.39
CA GLU A 194 14.42 -12.73 32.66
C GLU A 194 15.48 -13.02 31.59
N PHE A 195 16.74 -13.03 32.00
CA PHE A 195 17.89 -13.22 31.10
C PHE A 195 17.87 -14.58 30.35
N ASN A 196 17.23 -15.60 30.93
CA ASN A 196 17.09 -16.93 30.32
C ASN A 196 16.07 -16.96 29.18
N ASP A 197 15.30 -15.88 28.96
CA ASP A 197 14.41 -15.77 27.82
C ASP A 197 15.20 -15.38 26.57
N THR A 198 15.73 -16.39 25.90
CA THR A 198 16.47 -16.20 24.67
C THR A 198 15.73 -16.75 23.45
N LEU A 199 15.88 -16.07 22.33
CA LEU A 199 15.37 -16.51 21.04
C LEU A 199 16.42 -16.29 19.95
N LYS A 200 16.61 -17.32 19.12
CA LYS A 200 17.54 -17.25 17.98
C LYS A 200 16.97 -16.31 16.92
N SER A 201 17.82 -15.46 16.35
CA SER A 201 17.42 -14.55 15.26
C SER A 201 16.78 -15.29 14.07
N ASP A 202 17.29 -16.49 13.75
CA ASP A 202 16.72 -17.35 12.72
C ASP A 202 15.30 -17.79 13.05
N GLU A 203 15.03 -18.17 14.29
CA GLU A 203 13.69 -18.58 14.72
C GLU A 203 12.68 -17.42 14.62
N ILE A 204 13.09 -16.20 14.99
CA ILE A 204 12.25 -15.01 14.86
C ILE A 204 11.97 -14.73 13.37
N TYR A 205 12.97 -14.83 12.50
CA TYR A 205 12.80 -14.60 11.06
C TYR A 205 11.94 -15.66 10.37
N GLU A 206 12.05 -16.93 10.76
CA GLU A 206 11.17 -17.99 10.28
C GLU A 206 9.72 -17.77 10.70
N ASN A 207 9.49 -17.43 11.98
CA ASN A 207 8.16 -17.10 12.49
C ASN A 207 7.56 -15.89 11.76
N TYR A 208 8.38 -14.86 11.50
CA TYR A 208 8.00 -13.68 10.73
C TYR A 208 7.59 -14.05 9.30
N THR A 209 8.40 -14.85 8.61
CA THR A 209 8.12 -15.31 7.24
C THR A 209 6.81 -16.10 7.17
N LYS A 210 6.60 -17.04 8.11
CA LYS A 210 5.35 -17.81 8.22
C LYS A 210 4.14 -16.90 8.45
N TRP A 211 4.27 -15.90 9.32
CA TRP A 211 3.21 -14.92 9.55
C TRP A 211 2.91 -14.09 8.30
N CYS A 212 3.92 -13.62 7.58
CA CYS A 212 3.74 -12.85 6.35
C CYS A 212 2.99 -13.67 5.28
N ILE A 213 3.39 -14.93 5.07
CA ILE A 213 2.73 -15.84 4.12
C ILE A 213 1.26 -16.06 4.52
N LYS A 214 1.00 -16.38 5.80
CA LYS A 214 -0.36 -16.63 6.30
C LYS A 214 -1.28 -15.42 6.16
N ASN A 215 -0.74 -14.20 6.27
CA ASN A 215 -1.53 -12.97 6.24
C ASN A 215 -1.47 -12.26 4.87
N SER A 216 -0.89 -12.87 3.85
CA SER A 216 -0.76 -12.26 2.52
C SER A 216 -0.08 -10.89 2.60
N VAL A 217 1.08 -10.86 3.27
CA VAL A 217 1.91 -9.69 3.51
C VAL A 217 3.28 -9.96 2.87
N PRO A 218 3.92 -8.95 2.23
CA PRO A 218 5.30 -9.07 1.77
C PRO A 218 6.23 -9.44 2.92
N VAL A 219 7.30 -10.19 2.61
CA VAL A 219 8.37 -10.51 3.58
C VAL A 219 9.48 -9.47 3.42
N ASP A 220 9.76 -8.71 4.48
CA ASP A 220 10.90 -7.81 4.53
C ASP A 220 12.21 -8.57 4.78
N SER A 221 13.34 -7.94 4.49
CA SER A 221 14.66 -8.53 4.71
C SER A 221 14.96 -8.77 6.19
N ARG A 222 15.88 -9.71 6.48
CA ARG A 222 16.43 -9.93 7.83
C ARG A 222 16.92 -8.63 8.49
N ASN A 223 17.53 -7.73 7.71
CA ASN A 223 17.99 -6.43 8.21
C ASN A 223 16.84 -5.51 8.63
N ALA A 224 15.71 -5.53 7.92
CA ALA A 224 14.52 -4.77 8.31
C ALA A 224 13.91 -5.32 9.61
N LEU A 225 13.84 -6.65 9.76
CA LEU A 225 13.40 -7.29 10.99
C LEU A 225 14.35 -6.99 12.17
N GLY A 226 15.67 -7.04 11.94
CA GLY A 226 16.66 -6.67 12.95
C GLY A 226 16.47 -5.23 13.44
N ARG A 227 16.27 -4.28 12.52
CA ARG A 227 15.95 -2.88 12.87
C ARG A 227 14.63 -2.75 13.65
N ALA A 228 13.63 -3.55 13.33
CA ALA A 228 12.35 -3.57 14.05
C ALA A 228 12.51 -4.08 15.49
N LEU A 229 13.33 -5.12 15.69
CA LEU A 229 13.68 -5.64 17.02
C LEU A 229 14.43 -4.60 17.85
N THR A 230 15.42 -3.92 17.25
CA THR A 230 16.12 -2.79 17.90
C THR A 230 15.18 -1.65 18.27
N TYR A 231 14.23 -1.31 17.37
CA TYR A 231 13.23 -0.27 17.64
C TYR A 231 12.31 -0.65 18.81
N ALA A 232 11.98 -1.93 18.95
CA ALA A 232 11.25 -2.47 20.08
C ALA A 232 12.10 -2.62 21.37
N LYS A 233 13.35 -2.13 21.35
CA LYS A 233 14.32 -2.18 22.47
C LYS A 233 14.67 -3.60 22.92
N MET A 234 14.59 -4.57 21.99
CA MET A 234 15.04 -5.95 22.22
C MET A 234 16.58 -5.98 22.25
N THR A 235 17.15 -6.66 23.25
CA THR A 235 18.59 -6.80 23.44
C THR A 235 19.09 -8.00 22.64
N PHE A 236 20.30 -7.95 22.07
CA PHE A 236 20.91 -9.11 21.45
C PHE A 236 22.37 -9.25 21.86
N GLU A 237 22.83 -10.48 21.94
CA GLU A 237 24.23 -10.85 22.11
C GLU A 237 24.71 -11.57 20.85
N ARG A 238 26.01 -11.42 20.55
CA ARG A 238 26.65 -12.08 19.41
C ARG A 238 27.40 -13.29 19.93
N THR A 239 26.92 -14.48 19.61
CA THR A 239 27.58 -15.73 20.00
C THR A 239 28.74 -15.99 19.03
N LEU A 240 29.96 -16.03 19.56
CA LEU A 240 31.20 -16.14 18.79
C LEU A 240 31.37 -17.50 18.08
N GLU A 241 30.73 -18.56 18.58
CA GLU A 241 30.93 -19.94 18.08
C GLU A 241 30.26 -20.25 16.73
N GLU A 242 29.18 -19.55 16.35
CA GLU A 242 28.47 -19.82 15.08
C GLU A 242 28.27 -18.57 14.20
N GLY A 243 28.74 -17.40 14.63
CA GLY A 243 28.48 -16.14 13.93
C GLY A 243 27.00 -15.73 13.88
N LYS A 244 26.14 -16.39 14.68
CA LYS A 244 24.69 -16.13 14.76
C LYS A 244 24.38 -15.12 15.86
N HIS A 245 23.26 -14.42 15.70
CA HIS A 245 22.73 -13.48 16.68
C HIS A 245 21.64 -14.15 17.53
N GLU A 246 21.73 -13.96 18.84
CA GLU A 246 20.74 -14.41 19.81
C GLU A 246 20.16 -13.19 20.54
N TYR A 247 18.83 -13.11 20.61
CA TYR A 247 18.15 -12.05 21.34
C TYR A 247 17.89 -12.51 22.77
N THR A 248 18.22 -11.68 23.75
CA THR A 248 18.04 -11.92 25.18
C THR A 248 16.90 -11.06 25.73
N ASP A 249 16.35 -11.44 26.88
CA ASP A 249 15.22 -10.78 27.52
C ASP A 249 13.96 -10.72 26.61
N ILE A 250 13.70 -11.77 25.83
CA ILE A 250 12.62 -11.77 24.83
C ILE A 250 11.75 -13.04 24.90
N ARG A 251 10.43 -12.85 25.03
CA ARG A 251 9.44 -13.93 24.90
C ARG A 251 8.49 -13.69 23.75
N ARG A 252 8.06 -14.78 23.12
CA ARG A 252 6.93 -14.76 22.18
C ARG A 252 5.62 -14.68 22.97
N TYR A 253 4.87 -13.60 22.79
CA TYR A 253 3.52 -13.47 23.31
C TYR A 253 2.54 -14.23 22.40
N ILE A 254 2.16 -15.43 22.83
CA ILE A 254 1.01 -16.13 22.23
C ILE A 254 -0.21 -15.68 23.01
N LYS A 255 -0.99 -14.74 22.46
CA LYS A 255 -2.33 -14.46 22.98
C LYS A 255 -3.10 -15.77 22.88
N LYS A 256 -3.41 -16.41 24.02
CA LYS A 256 -4.38 -17.52 24.05
C LYS A 256 -5.67 -16.97 23.44
N VAL A 257 -6.03 -17.55 22.30
CA VAL A 257 -7.32 -17.31 21.63
C VAL A 257 -8.43 -17.84 22.54
#